data_AF-A0A5D2EHS2-F1
#
_entry.id   AF-A0A5D2EHS2-F1
#
_cell.length_a   1.000
_cell.length_b   1.000
_cell.length_c   1.000
_cell.angle_alpha   90.00
_cell.angle_beta   90.00
_cell.angle_gamma   90.00
#
_symmetry.space_group_name_H-M   'P 1'
#
loop_
_entity.id
_entity.type
_entity.pdbx_description
1 polymer ?
#
loop_
_entity_poly.entity_id
_entity_poly.type
_entity_poly.pdbx_seq_one_letter_code
_entity_poly.pdbx_strand_id
1 'polypeptide(L)'
;MAERHRRKRISQQFDMLRTILPNLIKMDKASVLGETVRQLRELKNRVKEMKGASNGSLECVLPGDLNSLSFGFSEKDGNLVKATFSCDDRPELIADLTREIRKVNGTVVRAEMVFIGGRNKSVLWIKGFSGNERMGMLKRALKMAIDIPKKNWKPRFNI
;
A
#
# COMPACT_ATOMS: atom_id res chain seq x y z
N MET A 1 -12.66 24.63 37.47
CA MET A 1 -13.26 23.60 36.58
C MET A 1 -12.45 23.36 35.29
N ALA A 2 -11.98 24.40 34.60
CA ALA A 2 -11.22 24.27 33.33
C ALA A 2 -9.90 23.48 33.45
N GLU A 3 -9.09 23.77 34.47
CA GLU A 3 -7.80 23.08 34.66
C GLU A 3 -7.97 21.57 34.93
N ARG A 4 -9.03 21.18 35.65
CA ARG A 4 -9.36 19.77 35.90
C ARG A 4 -9.67 19.03 34.60
N HIS A 5 -10.41 19.65 33.68
CA HIS A 5 -10.72 19.07 32.37
C HIS A 5 -9.46 18.93 31.52
N ARG A 6 -8.57 19.94 31.53
CA ARG A 6 -7.28 19.89 30.84
C ARG A 6 -6.44 18.69 31.29
N ARG A 7 -6.30 18.49 32.62
CA ARG A 7 -5.56 17.36 33.20
C ARG A 7 -6.17 16.01 32.83
N LYS A 8 -7.50 15.90 32.86
CA LYS A 8 -8.22 14.68 32.50
C LYS A 8 -7.97 14.30 31.03
N ARG A 9 -8.03 15.27 30.12
CA ARG A 9 -7.75 15.06 28.68
C ARG A 9 -6.33 14.56 28.43
N ILE A 10 -5.34 15.15 29.11
CA ILE A 10 -3.93 14.71 28.99
C ILE A 10 -3.75 13.29 29.49
N SER A 11 -4.36 12.94 30.64
CA SER A 11 -4.29 11.57 31.16
C SER A 11 -4.90 10.56 30.19
N GLN A 12 -6.05 10.88 29.60
CA GLN A 12 -6.71 10.02 28.61
C GLN A 12 -5.84 9.79 27.36
N GLN A 13 -5.22 10.85 26.83
CA GLN A 13 -4.30 10.73 25.69
C GLN A 13 -3.08 9.87 26.04
N PHE A 14 -2.56 10.01 27.26
CA PHE A 14 -1.43 9.24 27.74
C PHE A 14 -1.77 7.75 27.95
N ASP A 15 -2.95 7.45 28.49
CA ASP A 15 -3.42 6.08 28.65
C ASP A 15 -3.66 5.41 27.28
N MET A 16 -4.20 6.16 26.31
CA MET A 16 -4.31 5.69 24.93
C MET A 16 -2.94 5.42 24.29
N LEU A 17 -1.93 6.25 24.56
CA LEU A 17 -0.58 6.01 24.06
C LEU A 17 0.00 4.69 24.57
N ARG A 18 -0.24 4.35 25.84
CA ARG A 18 0.20 3.09 26.45
C ARG A 18 -0.42 1.84 25.83
N THR A 19 -1.62 1.94 25.27
CA THR A 19 -2.31 0.79 24.66
C THR A 19 -1.90 0.55 23.21
N ILE A 20 -1.44 1.59 22.50
CA ILE A 20 -1.03 1.50 21.09
C ILE A 20 0.34 0.85 20.93
N LEU A 21 1.24 1.05 21.90
CA LEU A 21 2.63 0.62 21.81
C LEU A 21 2.91 -0.60 22.69
N PRO A 22 3.67 -1.59 22.18
CA PRO A 22 3.98 -2.78 22.93
C PRO A 22 4.81 -2.44 24.17
N ASN A 23 4.53 -3.17 25.27
CA ASN A 23 5.32 -3.16 26.50
C ASN A 23 5.37 -1.85 27.32
N LEU A 24 4.48 -0.88 27.07
CA LEU A 24 4.47 0.41 27.79
C LEU A 24 3.58 0.45 29.06
N ILE A 25 2.79 -0.60 29.30
CA ILE A 25 1.74 -0.62 30.33
C ILE A 25 2.30 -0.43 31.75
N LYS A 26 3.51 -0.94 32.03
CA LYS A 26 4.12 -0.92 33.38
C LYS A 26 5.21 0.14 33.58
N MET A 27 5.41 1.04 32.62
CA MET A 27 6.47 2.05 32.67
C MET A 27 5.97 3.37 33.29
N ASP A 28 6.85 4.09 33.99
CA ASP A 28 6.56 5.45 34.49
C ASP A 28 6.37 6.43 33.32
N LYS A 29 5.82 7.62 33.61
CA LYS A 29 5.43 8.58 32.57
C LYS A 29 6.58 9.07 31.69
N ALA A 30 7.76 9.29 32.28
CA ALA A 30 8.92 9.75 31.52
C ALA A 30 9.45 8.63 30.63
N SER A 31 9.53 7.42 31.17
CA SER A 31 9.97 6.23 30.43
C SER A 31 9.04 5.88 29.27
N VAL A 32 7.71 6.00 29.45
CA VAL A 32 6.73 5.81 28.36
C VAL A 32 7.00 6.77 27.20
N LEU A 33 7.23 8.05 27.49
CA LEU A 33 7.48 9.06 26.45
C LEU A 33 8.82 8.82 25.74
N GLY A 34 9.88 8.52 26.49
CA GLY A 34 11.19 8.20 25.93
C GLY A 34 11.15 6.97 25.02
N GLU A 35 10.50 5.90 25.49
CA GLU A 35 10.34 4.66 24.73
C GLU A 35 9.47 4.85 23.49
N THR A 36 8.39 5.64 23.60
CA THR A 36 7.54 6.00 22.45
C THR A 36 8.36 6.65 21.33
N VAL A 37 9.21 7.63 21.68
CA VAL A 37 10.06 8.32 20.70
C VAL A 37 11.07 7.36 20.08
N ARG A 38 11.66 6.47 20.89
CA ARG A 38 12.60 5.44 20.42
C ARG A 38 11.92 4.51 19.41
N GLN A 39 10.78 3.92 19.76
CA GLN A 39 10.03 3.01 18.89
C GLN A 39 9.57 3.70 17.61
N LEU A 40 9.09 4.94 17.69
CA LEU A 40 8.70 5.71 16.50
C LEU A 40 9.88 5.91 15.53
N ARG A 41 11.07 6.25 16.06
CA ARG A 41 12.28 6.42 15.27
C ARG A 41 12.72 5.10 14.65
N GLU A 42 12.71 4.02 15.42
CA GLU A 42 13.07 2.69 14.94
C GLU A 42 12.12 2.22 13.83
N LEU A 43 10.80 2.32 14.04
CA LEU A 43 9.78 1.98 13.04
C LEU A 43 9.95 2.82 11.77
N LYS A 44 10.20 4.13 11.89
CA LYS A 44 10.45 5.01 10.75
C LYS A 44 11.71 4.61 9.99
N ASN A 45 12.78 4.24 10.69
CA ASN A 45 14.02 3.79 10.08
C ASN A 45 13.84 2.45 9.37
N ARG A 46 13.17 1.47 9.99
CA ARG A 46 12.85 0.17 9.37
C ARG A 46 12.02 0.34 8.10
N VAL A 47 11.02 1.22 8.12
CA VAL A 47 10.24 1.56 6.92
C VAL A 47 11.11 2.25 5.87
N LYS A 48 12.01 3.15 6.26
CA LYS A 48 12.93 3.83 5.34
C LYS A 48 13.94 2.85 4.73
N GLU A 49 14.51 1.93 5.49
CA GLU A 49 15.42 0.89 5.01
C GLU A 49 14.71 -0.03 4.02
N MET A 50 13.50 -0.48 4.36
CA MET A 50 12.65 -1.28 3.47
C MET A 50 12.29 -0.53 2.18
N LYS A 51 12.08 0.79 2.23
CA LYS A 51 11.84 1.64 1.05
C LYS A 51 13.15 1.98 0.28
N GLY A 52 14.28 2.15 0.96
CA GLY A 52 15.56 2.57 0.39
C GLY A 52 16.33 1.44 -0.30
N ALA A 53 16.22 0.21 0.20
CA ALA A 53 16.66 -1.00 -0.50
C ALA A 53 15.87 -1.25 -1.80
N SER A 54 14.74 -0.58 -2.00
CA SER A 54 13.85 -0.68 -3.16
C SER A 54 14.20 0.29 -4.30
N ASN A 55 15.31 1.02 -4.23
CA ASN A 55 15.75 1.95 -5.30
C ASN A 55 16.41 1.26 -6.51
N GLY A 56 16.26 -0.06 -6.70
CA GLY A 56 16.85 -0.72 -7.86
C GLY A 56 16.36 -2.10 -8.26
N SER A 57 15.84 -2.96 -7.36
CA SER A 57 15.55 -4.34 -7.82
C SER A 57 14.61 -5.23 -6.99
N LEU A 58 14.08 -4.83 -5.83
CA LEU A 58 13.23 -5.75 -5.06
C LEU A 58 12.03 -5.06 -4.40
N GLU A 59 10.89 -5.74 -4.52
CA GLU A 59 9.55 -5.29 -4.20
C GLU A 59 9.38 -4.93 -2.73
N CYS A 60 9.21 -3.64 -2.43
CA CYS A 60 8.60 -3.28 -1.15
C CYS A 60 7.22 -3.95 -1.07
N VAL A 61 6.99 -4.82 -0.09
CA VAL A 61 5.71 -5.54 0.08
C VAL A 61 4.55 -4.57 0.38
N LEU A 62 4.86 -3.38 0.90
CA LEU A 62 3.85 -2.43 1.37
C LEU A 62 3.40 -1.46 0.26
N PRO A 63 2.11 -1.07 0.25
CA PRO A 63 1.62 0.00 -0.62
C PRO A 63 2.32 1.33 -0.34
N GLY A 64 2.56 2.08 -1.42
CA GLY A 64 3.07 3.45 -1.33
C GLY A 64 1.94 4.45 -1.06
N ASP A 65 2.32 5.65 -0.63
CA ASP A 65 1.40 6.77 -0.41
C ASP A 65 0.94 7.44 -1.72
N LEU A 66 1.46 6.98 -2.86
CA LEU A 66 1.17 7.51 -4.18
C LEU A 66 0.81 6.37 -5.12
N ASN A 67 -0.02 6.69 -6.11
CA ASN A 67 -0.31 5.75 -7.18
C ASN A 67 0.94 5.55 -8.03
N SER A 68 1.29 4.29 -8.28
CA SER A 68 2.43 3.94 -9.12
C SER A 68 2.08 2.74 -9.99
N LEU A 69 2.69 2.67 -11.17
CA LEU A 69 2.56 1.55 -12.10
C LEU A 69 3.91 1.39 -12.81
N SER A 70 4.49 0.20 -12.71
CA SER A 70 5.71 -0.19 -13.42
C SER A 70 5.52 -1.54 -14.09
N PHE A 71 6.30 -1.78 -15.14
CA PHE A 71 6.30 -3.04 -15.88
C PHE A 71 7.73 -3.59 -15.93
N GLY A 72 7.87 -4.89 -15.71
CA GLY A 72 9.09 -5.66 -15.94
C GLY A 72 8.82 -6.78 -16.95
N PHE A 73 9.85 -7.16 -17.68
CA PHE A 73 9.79 -8.21 -18.69
C PHE A 73 10.59 -9.43 -18.23
N SER A 74 10.05 -10.63 -18.41
CA SER A 74 10.82 -11.86 -18.29
C SER A 74 11.13 -12.36 -19.70
N GLU A 75 12.36 -12.13 -20.17
CA GLU A 75 12.80 -12.59 -21.50
C GLU A 75 12.75 -14.12 -21.64
N LYS A 76 12.85 -14.86 -20.52
CA LYS A 76 12.87 -16.32 -20.51
C LYS A 76 11.54 -16.98 -20.86
N ASP A 77 10.41 -16.26 -20.77
CA ASP A 77 9.05 -16.80 -20.99
C ASP A 77 8.35 -16.23 -22.24
N GLY A 78 9.09 -15.50 -23.10
CA GLY A 78 8.70 -15.05 -24.45
C GLY A 78 7.48 -14.11 -24.57
N ASN A 79 6.65 -14.00 -23.53
CA ASN A 79 5.38 -13.30 -23.59
C ASN A 79 4.81 -12.92 -22.20
N LEU A 80 5.64 -13.01 -21.15
CA LEU A 80 5.22 -12.79 -19.77
C LEU A 80 5.64 -11.40 -19.28
N VAL A 81 4.66 -10.63 -18.85
CA VAL A 81 4.80 -9.26 -18.39
C VAL A 81 4.49 -9.19 -16.91
N LYS A 82 5.41 -8.63 -16.12
CA LYS A 82 5.21 -8.36 -14.69
C LYS A 82 4.76 -6.92 -14.52
N ALA A 83 3.49 -6.68 -14.19
CA ALA A 83 2.96 -5.36 -13.88
C ALA A 83 2.87 -5.17 -12.37
N THR A 84 3.56 -4.17 -11.83
CA THR A 84 3.50 -3.82 -10.40
C THR A 84 2.80 -2.48 -10.24
N PHE A 85 1.79 -2.40 -9.37
CA PHE A 85 1.13 -1.14 -9.08
C PHE A 85 0.77 -0.95 -7.62
N SER A 86 0.66 0.31 -7.22
CA SER A 86 0.12 0.76 -5.94
C SER A 86 -1.02 1.72 -6.23
N CYS A 87 -2.16 1.54 -5.56
CA CYS A 87 -3.35 2.36 -5.77
C CYS A 87 -4.26 2.34 -4.53
N ASP A 88 -5.36 3.08 -4.59
CA ASP A 88 -6.41 2.98 -3.59
C ASP A 88 -7.25 1.72 -3.80
N ASP A 89 -7.58 1.03 -2.70
CA ASP A 89 -8.37 -0.19 -2.76
C ASP A 89 -9.85 0.09 -3.06
N ARG A 90 -10.40 -0.62 -4.05
CA ARG A 90 -11.81 -0.55 -4.49
C ARG A 90 -12.31 -1.92 -5.02
N PRO A 91 -13.54 -2.41 -4.73
CA PRO A 91 -14.12 -3.67 -5.20
C PRO A 91 -14.02 -3.81 -6.70
N GLU A 92 -14.28 -2.72 -7.43
CA GLU A 92 -14.26 -2.76 -8.88
C GLU A 92 -12.85 -2.76 -9.46
N LEU A 93 -11.80 -2.52 -8.66
CA LEU A 93 -10.41 -2.45 -9.14
C LEU A 93 -10.03 -3.73 -9.87
N ILE A 94 -10.24 -4.89 -9.26
CA ILE A 94 -9.80 -6.16 -9.84
C ILE A 94 -10.61 -6.49 -11.10
N ALA A 95 -11.91 -6.21 -11.08
CA ALA A 95 -12.79 -6.39 -12.24
C ALA A 95 -12.38 -5.46 -13.40
N ASP A 96 -12.10 -4.19 -13.09
CA ASP A 96 -11.63 -3.19 -14.04
C ASP A 96 -10.29 -3.60 -14.67
N LEU A 97 -9.30 -3.95 -13.85
CA LEU A 97 -7.98 -4.37 -14.33
C LEU A 97 -8.08 -5.62 -15.20
N THR A 98 -8.84 -6.63 -14.76
CA THR A 98 -9.04 -7.87 -15.52
C THR A 98 -9.72 -7.61 -16.86
N ARG A 99 -10.72 -6.71 -16.88
CA ARG A 99 -11.40 -6.30 -18.11
C ARG A 99 -10.45 -5.59 -19.07
N GLU A 100 -9.65 -4.65 -18.59
CA GLU A 100 -8.67 -3.95 -19.42
C GLU A 100 -7.60 -4.89 -19.97
N ILE A 101 -7.14 -5.87 -19.18
CA ILE A 101 -6.18 -6.89 -19.62
C ILE A 101 -6.79 -7.79 -20.70
N ARG A 102 -8.07 -8.16 -20.58
CA ARG A 102 -8.76 -8.98 -21.58
C ARG A 102 -8.94 -8.26 -22.92
N LYS A 103 -9.18 -6.94 -22.93
CA LYS A 103 -9.31 -6.15 -24.17
C LYS A 103 -8.08 -6.20 -25.07
N VAL A 104 -6.91 -6.44 -24.48
CA VAL A 104 -5.63 -6.55 -25.18
C VAL A 104 -5.18 -8.01 -25.35
N ASN A 105 -6.11 -8.96 -25.22
CA ASN A 105 -5.90 -10.41 -25.27
C ASN A 105 -4.87 -10.92 -24.24
N GLY A 106 -4.71 -10.20 -23.14
CA GLY A 106 -3.87 -10.62 -22.03
C GLY A 106 -4.60 -11.58 -21.08
N THR A 107 -3.84 -12.43 -20.39
CA THR A 107 -4.34 -13.32 -19.34
C THR A 107 -3.44 -13.23 -18.12
N VAL A 108 -4.01 -12.90 -16.96
CA VAL A 108 -3.29 -12.90 -15.68
C VAL A 108 -3.04 -14.35 -15.26
N VAL A 109 -1.78 -14.74 -15.13
CA VAL A 109 -1.38 -16.09 -14.71
C VAL A 109 -1.04 -16.18 -13.22
N ARG A 110 -0.67 -15.06 -12.60
CA ARG A 110 -0.40 -14.95 -11.16
C ARG A 110 -0.69 -13.53 -10.71
N ALA A 111 -1.19 -13.40 -9.49
CA ALA A 111 -1.35 -12.12 -8.81
C ALA A 111 -0.89 -12.27 -7.34
N GLU A 112 -0.03 -11.35 -6.90
CA GLU A 112 0.35 -11.20 -5.49
C GLU A 112 -0.13 -9.81 -5.03
N MET A 113 -0.86 -9.74 -3.91
CA MET A 113 -1.56 -8.53 -3.49
C MET A 113 -1.44 -8.28 -1.99
N VAL A 114 -1.28 -7.01 -1.60
CA VAL A 114 -1.21 -6.55 -0.22
C VAL A 114 -2.16 -5.38 -0.02
N PHE A 115 -2.98 -5.44 1.04
CA PHE A 115 -3.97 -4.43 1.39
C PHE A 115 -3.66 -3.83 2.76
N ILE A 116 -3.40 -2.52 2.81
CA ILE A 116 -3.06 -1.82 4.06
C ILE A 116 -3.67 -0.42 4.03
N GLY A 117 -4.45 -0.08 5.06
CA GLY A 117 -4.98 1.28 5.23
C GLY A 117 -5.81 1.80 4.04
N GLY A 118 -6.53 0.91 3.35
CA GLY A 118 -7.30 1.25 2.15
C GLY A 118 -6.46 1.46 0.90
N ARG A 119 -5.19 1.03 0.91
CA ARG A 119 -4.31 0.96 -0.26
C ARG A 119 -4.11 -0.48 -0.69
N ASN A 120 -3.98 -0.68 -2.00
CA ASN A 120 -3.64 -1.94 -2.61
C ASN A 120 -2.28 -1.81 -3.31
N LYS A 121 -1.35 -2.70 -3.01
CA LYS A 121 -0.20 -2.98 -3.86
C LYS A 121 -0.34 -4.36 -4.47
N SER A 122 -0.21 -4.44 -5.78
CA SER A 122 -0.38 -5.67 -6.54
C SER A 122 0.77 -5.88 -7.52
N VAL A 123 1.15 -7.14 -7.67
CA VAL A 123 2.10 -7.63 -8.68
C VAL A 123 1.36 -8.67 -9.53
N LEU A 124 1.19 -8.38 -10.80
CA LEU A 124 0.49 -9.22 -11.77
C LEU A 124 1.48 -9.78 -12.78
N TRP A 125 1.43 -11.08 -13.02
CA TRP A 125 2.10 -11.71 -14.16
C TRP A 125 1.07 -11.99 -15.24
N ILE A 126 1.31 -11.47 -16.43
CA ILE A 126 0.32 -11.44 -17.50
C ILE A 126 0.95 -11.98 -18.78
N LYS A 127 0.32 -13.00 -19.39
CA LYS A 127 0.69 -13.54 -20.70
C LYS A 127 -0.14 -12.90 -21.81
N GLY A 128 0.34 -12.91 -23.05
CA GLY A 128 -0.44 -12.52 -24.23
C GLY A 128 0.01 -11.23 -24.95
N PHE A 129 1.15 -10.65 -24.58
CA PHE A 129 1.70 -9.41 -25.12
C PHE A 129 2.88 -9.61 -26.08
N SER A 130 2.59 -9.99 -27.32
CA SER A 130 3.57 -9.94 -28.41
C SER A 130 3.51 -8.56 -29.08
N GLY A 131 4.52 -7.71 -28.86
CA GLY A 131 4.69 -6.42 -29.54
C GLY A 131 4.48 -5.18 -28.66
N ASN A 132 5.18 -4.08 -29.01
CA ASN A 132 5.25 -2.85 -28.22
C ASN A 132 3.94 -2.04 -28.21
N GLU A 133 3.14 -2.12 -29.27
CA GLU A 133 1.87 -1.39 -29.37
C GLU A 133 0.82 -1.88 -28.38
N ARG A 134 0.66 -3.21 -28.27
CA ARG A 134 -0.25 -3.84 -27.30
C ARG A 134 0.16 -3.51 -25.87
N MET A 135 1.47 -3.45 -25.62
CA MET A 135 2.02 -3.02 -24.34
C MET A 135 1.67 -1.56 -24.03
N GLY A 136 1.81 -0.65 -25.00
CA GLY A 136 1.43 0.75 -24.84
C GLY A 136 -0.06 0.92 -24.50
N MET A 137 -0.93 0.13 -25.13
CA MET A 137 -2.35 0.09 -24.82
C MET A 137 -2.63 -0.42 -23.40
N LEU A 138 -2.00 -1.53 -22.99
CA LEU A 138 -2.12 -2.07 -21.64
C LEU A 138 -1.67 -1.05 -20.58
N LYS A 139 -0.51 -0.42 -20.78
CA LYS A 139 0.03 0.58 -19.85
C LYS A 139 -0.93 1.74 -19.65
N ARG A 140 -1.54 2.24 -20.74
CA ARG A 140 -2.56 3.30 -20.66
C ARG A 140 -3.82 2.82 -19.94
N ALA A 141 -4.33 1.64 -20.28
CA ALA A 141 -5.55 1.10 -19.71
C ALA A 141 -5.43 0.83 -18.20
N LEU A 142 -4.33 0.20 -17.78
CA LEU A 142 -4.05 -0.04 -16.36
C LEU A 142 -3.85 1.28 -15.60
N LYS A 143 -3.15 2.26 -16.20
CA LYS A 143 -2.96 3.59 -15.58
C LYS A 143 -4.30 4.29 -15.33
N MET A 144 -5.21 4.25 -16.30
CA MET A 144 -6.57 4.79 -16.15
C MET A 144 -7.35 4.09 -15.05
N ALA A 145 -7.26 2.76 -14.94
CA ALA A 145 -7.94 1.99 -13.90
C ALA A 145 -7.38 2.25 -12.49
N ILE A 146 -6.09 2.58 -12.37
CA ILE A 146 -5.42 2.86 -11.09
C ILE A 146 -5.70 4.28 -10.59
N ASP A 147 -5.79 5.25 -11.49
CA ASP A 147 -5.92 6.68 -11.14
C ASP A 147 -7.38 7.15 -10.95
N ILE A 148 -8.34 6.23 -10.86
CA ILE A 148 -9.75 6.58 -10.62
C ILE A 148 -9.91 7.17 -9.20
N PRO A 149 -10.36 8.43 -9.05
CA PRO A 149 -10.41 9.11 -7.76
C PRO A 149 -11.49 8.56 -6.82
N LYS A 150 -11.23 8.59 -5.51
CA LYS A 150 -12.07 8.05 -4.40
C LYS A 150 -13.51 8.59 -4.29
N LYS A 151 -13.95 9.54 -5.13
CA LYS A 151 -15.06 10.46 -4.82
C LYS A 151 -16.44 9.83 -4.55
N ASN A 152 -16.67 8.55 -4.84
CA ASN A 152 -18.00 7.95 -4.73
C ASN A 152 -18.12 6.76 -3.75
N TRP A 153 -17.23 6.64 -2.75
CA TRP A 153 -17.23 5.46 -1.90
C TRP A 153 -17.84 5.62 -0.51
N LYS A 154 -18.70 4.66 -0.11
CA LYS A 154 -19.10 4.43 1.30
C LYS A 154 -18.32 3.24 1.89
N PRO A 155 -17.48 3.44 2.93
CA PRO A 155 -16.61 2.40 3.51
C PRO A 155 -17.38 1.12 3.84
N ARG A 156 -16.81 -0.05 3.52
CA ARG A 156 -17.40 -1.36 3.83
C ARG A 156 -17.39 -1.70 5.33
N PHE A 157 -16.65 -0.95 6.13
CA PHE A 157 -16.59 -1.11 7.57
C PHE A 157 -16.92 0.23 8.24
N ASN A 158 -18.08 0.28 8.90
CA ASN A 158 -18.30 1.20 9.99
C ASN A 158 -17.58 0.62 11.20
N ILE A 159 -16.54 1.30 11.67
CA ILE A 159 -15.98 1.09 13.01
C ILE A 159 -16.70 2.04 13.95
#